data_AF-A0A258KH35-F1
#
_entry.id   AF-A0A258KH35-F1
#
_cell.length_a   1.000
_cell.length_b   1.000
_cell.length_c   1.000
_cell.angle_alpha   90.00
_cell.angle_beta   90.00
_cell.angle_gamma   90.00
#
_symmetry.space_group_name_H-M   'P 1'
#
loop_
_entity.id
_entity.type
_entity.pdbx_description
1 polymer ?
#
loop_
_entity_poly.entity_id
_entity_poly.type
_entity_poly.pdbx_seq_one_letter_code
_entity_poly.pdbx_strand_id
1 'polypeptide(L)'
;MAKVDKRRRNARPSKYKPRSPDQLARKRELWAARSSDRERAKRTDEEAALIERLAELETALREAGQDGIHKQRHVTPLEDIEDDAKRFHVLKARVERLEALWSINKRRRETRGKIIIGGALLAEAGDAHFEGDDELLARLVDILDRRVERVRDRLTVRELLGDVPLPLRPGGDVNEDAQSALQAAGEPLPDFDLMAESALAQEAGGELLPSEVDPDYADLDPAWRAA
;
A
#
# COMPACT_ATOMS: atom_id res chain seq x y z
N MET A 1 -13.37 67.62 -32.75
CA MET A 1 -13.44 66.14 -32.66
C MET A 1 -14.33 65.74 -31.50
N ALA A 2 -15.53 65.23 -31.77
CA ALA A 2 -16.49 64.83 -30.73
C ALA A 2 -16.12 63.44 -30.16
N LYS A 3 -15.83 63.36 -28.85
CA LYS A 3 -15.60 62.10 -28.15
C LYS A 3 -16.92 61.33 -28.08
N VAL A 4 -17.06 60.30 -28.91
CA VAL A 4 -18.18 59.36 -28.86
C VAL A 4 -18.10 58.60 -27.53
N ASP A 5 -19.09 58.85 -26.67
CA ASP A 5 -19.25 58.22 -25.37
C ASP A 5 -19.39 56.69 -25.54
N LYS A 6 -18.36 55.94 -25.14
CA LYS A 6 -18.29 54.47 -25.30
C LYS A 6 -19.43 53.74 -24.57
N ARG A 7 -20.10 54.39 -23.62
CA ARG A 7 -21.21 53.81 -22.83
C ARG A 7 -22.50 53.63 -23.64
N ARG A 8 -22.69 54.35 -24.76
CA ARG A 8 -23.87 54.19 -25.62
C ARG A 8 -23.82 52.98 -26.56
N ARG A 9 -22.67 52.32 -26.71
CA ARG A 9 -22.51 51.19 -27.64
C ARG A 9 -23.17 49.88 -27.15
N ASN A 10 -23.49 49.80 -25.86
CA ASN A 10 -24.10 48.61 -25.22
C ASN A 10 -25.64 48.64 -25.14
N ALA A 11 -26.30 49.67 -25.71
CA ALA A 11 -27.75 49.79 -25.72
C ALA A 11 -28.44 49.10 -26.92
N ARG A 12 -27.75 48.16 -27.59
CA ARG A 12 -28.42 47.31 -28.59
C ARG A 12 -29.31 46.30 -27.84
N PRO A 13 -30.62 46.22 -28.11
CA PRO A 13 -31.46 45.17 -27.56
C PRO A 13 -30.80 43.83 -27.90
N SER A 14 -30.49 43.01 -26.89
CA SER A 14 -29.99 41.67 -27.16
C SER A 14 -31.01 40.97 -28.05
N LYS A 15 -30.55 40.43 -29.19
CA LYS A 15 -31.40 39.69 -30.16
C LYS A 15 -32.18 38.54 -29.49
N TYR A 16 -31.72 38.11 -28.32
CA TYR A 16 -32.36 37.13 -27.47
C TYR A 16 -33.33 37.84 -26.51
N LYS A 17 -34.64 37.59 -26.67
CA LYS A 17 -35.61 37.85 -25.60
C LYS A 17 -35.14 37.11 -24.34
N PRO A 18 -35.13 37.76 -23.15
CA PRO A 18 -34.86 37.07 -21.90
C PRO A 18 -35.87 35.92 -21.75
N ARG A 19 -35.38 34.73 -21.40
CA ARG A 19 -36.21 33.55 -21.22
C ARG A 19 -37.17 33.78 -20.06
N SER A 20 -38.41 33.30 -20.19
CA SER A 20 -39.35 33.33 -19.07
C SER A 20 -38.85 32.44 -17.93
N PRO A 21 -39.28 32.68 -16.68
CA PRO A 21 -38.97 31.80 -15.55
C PRO A 21 -39.28 30.33 -15.85
N ASP A 22 -40.41 30.05 -16.51
CA ASP A 22 -40.82 28.70 -16.91
C ASP A 22 -39.87 28.05 -17.92
N GLN A 23 -39.35 28.83 -18.88
CA GLN A 23 -38.37 28.33 -19.86
C GLN A 23 -37.03 28.01 -19.19
N LEU A 24 -36.64 28.77 -18.16
CA LEU A 24 -35.44 28.48 -17.37
C LEU A 24 -35.64 27.26 -16.48
N ALA A 25 -36.81 27.09 -15.86
CA ALA A 25 -37.17 25.91 -15.07
C ALA A 25 -37.13 24.63 -15.93
N ARG A 26 -37.81 24.62 -17.09
CA ARG A 26 -37.78 23.49 -18.04
C ARG A 26 -36.37 23.14 -18.51
N LYS A 27 -35.51 24.15 -18.74
CA LYS A 27 -34.10 23.90 -19.11
C LYS A 27 -33.32 23.24 -17.97
N ARG A 28 -33.55 23.66 -16.71
CA ARG A 28 -32.91 23.05 -15.53
C ARG A 28 -33.34 21.59 -15.37
N GLU A 29 -34.64 21.31 -15.51
CA GLU A 29 -35.18 19.95 -15.47
C GLU A 29 -34.59 19.06 -16.56
N LEU A 30 -34.54 19.53 -17.81
CA LEU A 30 -33.92 18.80 -18.92
C LEU A 30 -32.43 18.55 -18.68
N TRP A 31 -31.72 19.50 -18.08
CA TRP A 31 -30.30 19.34 -17.78
C TRP A 31 -30.09 18.34 -16.63
N ALA A 32 -30.93 18.39 -15.60
CA ALA A 32 -30.93 17.43 -14.50
C ALA A 32 -31.23 16.01 -14.99
N ALA A 33 -32.23 15.83 -15.86
CA ALA A 33 -32.55 14.55 -16.49
C ALA A 33 -31.36 13.99 -17.28
N ARG A 34 -30.77 14.81 -18.18
CA ARG A 34 -29.56 14.43 -18.94
C ARG A 34 -28.33 14.16 -18.08
N SER A 35 -28.24 14.79 -16.91
CA SER A 35 -27.18 14.51 -15.95
C SER A 35 -27.41 13.16 -15.29
N SER A 36 -28.65 12.89 -14.87
CA SER A 36 -29.04 11.61 -14.27
C SER A 36 -28.83 10.45 -15.25
N ASP A 37 -29.20 10.62 -16.52
CA ASP A 37 -28.99 9.61 -17.56
C ASP A 37 -27.49 9.31 -17.77
N ARG A 38 -26.64 10.35 -17.73
CA ARG A 38 -25.19 10.18 -17.83
C ARG A 38 -24.59 9.46 -16.64
N GLU A 39 -25.02 9.79 -15.43
CA GLU A 39 -24.57 9.07 -14.23
C GLU A 39 -25.02 7.60 -14.23
N ARG A 40 -26.23 7.30 -14.74
CA ARG A 40 -26.69 5.92 -14.90
C ARG A 40 -25.83 5.15 -15.92
N ALA A 41 -25.58 5.73 -17.09
CA ALA A 41 -24.74 5.11 -18.11
C ALA A 41 -23.31 4.87 -17.60
N LYS A 42 -22.73 5.86 -16.90
CA LYS A 42 -21.42 5.71 -16.29
C LYS A 42 -21.39 4.57 -15.27
N ARG A 43 -22.43 4.46 -14.43
CA ARG A 43 -22.54 3.39 -13.45
C ARG A 43 -22.68 2.00 -14.08
N THR A 44 -23.41 1.87 -15.19
CA THR A 44 -23.50 0.60 -15.92
C THR A 44 -22.16 0.21 -16.55
N ASP A 45 -21.42 1.17 -17.09
CA ASP A 45 -20.07 0.94 -17.63
C ASP A 45 -19.10 0.53 -16.52
N GLU A 46 -19.15 1.19 -15.36
CA GLU A 46 -18.36 0.85 -14.19
C GLU A 46 -18.71 -0.55 -13.65
N GLU A 47 -20.00 -0.92 -13.57
CA GLU A 47 -20.42 -2.25 -13.14
C GLU A 47 -19.91 -3.34 -14.09
N ALA A 48 -20.01 -3.13 -15.40
CA ALA A 48 -19.50 -4.06 -16.40
C ALA A 48 -17.97 -4.25 -16.27
N ALA A 49 -17.22 -3.16 -16.11
CA ALA A 49 -15.77 -3.22 -15.91
C ALA A 49 -15.39 -3.96 -14.62
N LEU A 50 -16.14 -3.76 -13.53
CA LEU A 50 -15.91 -4.48 -12.27
C LEU A 50 -16.22 -5.97 -12.38
N ILE A 51 -17.23 -6.37 -13.15
CA ILE A 51 -17.55 -7.79 -13.41
C ILE A 51 -16.42 -8.45 -14.20
N GLU A 52 -15.95 -7.81 -15.27
CA GLU A 52 -14.81 -8.30 -16.05
C GLU A 52 -13.57 -8.45 -15.17
N ARG A 53 -13.27 -7.41 -14.39
CA ARG A 53 -12.13 -7.40 -13.46
C ARG A 53 -12.22 -8.50 -12.40
N LEU A 54 -13.41 -8.75 -11.87
CA LEU A 54 -13.65 -9.84 -10.92
C LEU A 54 -13.31 -11.20 -11.56
N ALA A 55 -13.80 -11.45 -12.77
CA ALA A 55 -13.56 -12.70 -13.49
C ALA A 55 -12.07 -12.91 -13.83
N GLU A 56 -11.38 -11.85 -14.25
CA GLU A 56 -9.92 -11.86 -14.48
C GLU A 56 -9.16 -12.27 -13.21
N LEU A 57 -9.47 -11.63 -12.07
CA LEU A 57 -8.79 -11.88 -10.80
C LEU A 57 -9.06 -13.29 -10.27
N GLU A 58 -10.29 -13.78 -10.40
CA GLU A 58 -10.63 -15.14 -10.03
C GLU A 58 -9.88 -16.18 -10.87
N THR A 59 -9.72 -15.91 -12.16
CA THR A 59 -8.95 -16.77 -13.06
C THR A 59 -7.47 -16.75 -12.71
N ALA A 60 -6.87 -15.56 -12.54
CA ALA A 60 -5.47 -15.41 -12.17
C ALA A 60 -5.13 -16.07 -10.82
N LEU A 61 -6.02 -15.94 -9.83
CA LEU A 61 -5.86 -16.60 -8.53
C LEU A 61 -5.94 -18.12 -8.64
N ARG A 62 -6.88 -18.64 -9.44
CA ARG A 62 -7.01 -20.07 -9.69
C ARG A 62 -5.76 -20.65 -10.36
N GLU A 63 -5.24 -19.97 -11.38
CA GLU A 63 -4.00 -20.36 -12.06
C GLU A 63 -2.79 -20.31 -11.12
N ALA A 64 -2.78 -19.39 -10.15
CA ALA A 64 -1.78 -19.33 -9.09
C ALA A 64 -2.00 -20.35 -7.96
N GLY A 65 -2.97 -21.28 -8.10
CA GLY A 65 -3.28 -22.31 -7.12
C GLY A 65 -3.90 -21.76 -5.84
N GLN A 66 -4.55 -20.60 -5.90
CA GLN A 66 -5.35 -20.04 -4.81
C GLN A 66 -6.83 -20.29 -5.06
N ASP A 67 -7.55 -20.63 -4.00
CA ASP A 67 -8.99 -20.72 -4.02
C ASP A 67 -9.60 -19.31 -3.97
N GLY A 68 -10.44 -18.96 -4.96
CA GLY A 68 -11.11 -17.65 -5.04
C GLY A 68 -12.19 -17.44 -3.96
N ILE A 69 -12.91 -16.31 -4.04
CA ILE A 69 -13.95 -15.91 -3.05
C ILE A 69 -15.05 -16.97 -2.88
N HIS A 70 -15.36 -17.75 -3.92
CA HIS A 70 -16.51 -18.66 -3.97
C HIS A 70 -16.44 -19.90 -3.07
N LYS A 71 -15.29 -20.22 -2.46
CA LYS A 71 -15.21 -21.31 -1.46
C LYS A 71 -15.52 -20.86 -0.04
N GLN A 72 -15.80 -19.58 0.20
CA GLN A 72 -16.21 -19.11 1.51
C GLN A 72 -17.70 -19.41 1.74
N ARG A 73 -17.99 -20.21 2.78
CA ARG A 73 -19.34 -20.70 3.14
C ARG A 73 -20.41 -19.62 3.39
N HIS A 74 -20.06 -18.33 3.36
CA HIS A 74 -20.93 -17.22 3.75
C HIS A 74 -20.94 -16.07 2.73
N VAL A 75 -20.77 -16.35 1.43
CA VAL A 75 -20.84 -15.33 0.37
C VAL A 75 -22.15 -15.48 -0.39
N THR A 76 -23.04 -14.49 -0.26
CA THR A 76 -24.27 -14.40 -1.07
C THR A 76 -23.91 -14.19 -2.55
N PRO A 77 -24.40 -14.97 -3.50
CA PRO A 77 -24.23 -14.69 -4.94
C PRO A 77 -24.65 -13.26 -5.33
N LEU A 78 -24.00 -12.66 -6.32
CA LEU A 78 -24.36 -11.30 -6.77
C LEU A 78 -25.77 -11.26 -7.39
N GLU A 79 -26.18 -12.36 -8.02
CA GLU A 79 -27.50 -12.55 -8.61
C GLU A 79 -28.64 -12.58 -7.58
N ASP A 80 -28.34 -12.95 -6.33
CA ASP A 80 -29.32 -13.01 -5.24
C ASP A 80 -29.52 -11.66 -4.50
N ILE A 81 -28.84 -10.60 -4.95
CA ILE A 81 -28.95 -9.25 -4.36
C ILE A 81 -29.89 -8.40 -5.20
N GLU A 82 -31.13 -8.23 -4.71
CA GLU A 82 -32.18 -7.47 -5.41
C GLU A 82 -31.89 -5.95 -5.50
N ASP A 83 -31.27 -5.37 -4.47
CA ASP A 83 -30.94 -3.94 -4.45
C ASP A 83 -29.69 -3.66 -5.31
N ASP A 84 -29.88 -2.99 -6.45
CA ASP A 84 -28.81 -2.62 -7.38
C ASP A 84 -27.71 -1.77 -6.73
N ALA A 85 -28.03 -0.89 -5.77
CA ALA A 85 -27.02 -0.10 -5.04
C ALA A 85 -26.16 -0.99 -4.16
N LYS A 86 -26.81 -1.88 -3.41
CA LYS A 86 -26.12 -2.87 -2.59
C LYS A 86 -25.29 -3.83 -3.46
N ARG A 87 -25.83 -4.33 -4.59
CA ARG A 87 -25.13 -5.23 -5.51
C ARG A 87 -23.85 -4.58 -6.03
N PHE A 88 -23.92 -3.33 -6.47
CA PHE A 88 -22.76 -2.58 -6.95
C PHE A 88 -21.68 -2.40 -5.87
N HIS A 89 -22.07 -2.02 -4.64
CA HIS A 89 -21.11 -1.90 -3.53
C HIS A 89 -20.46 -3.23 -3.15
N VAL A 90 -21.23 -4.32 -3.13
CA VAL A 90 -20.71 -5.65 -2.86
C VAL A 90 -19.75 -6.10 -3.96
N LEU A 91 -20.08 -5.87 -5.23
CA LEU A 91 -19.19 -6.16 -6.36
C LEU A 91 -17.85 -5.42 -6.22
N LYS A 92 -17.89 -4.11 -5.97
CA LYS A 92 -16.69 -3.30 -5.76
C LYS A 92 -15.83 -3.83 -4.61
N ALA A 93 -16.44 -4.12 -3.46
CA ALA A 93 -15.73 -4.66 -2.30
C ALA A 93 -15.08 -6.04 -2.58
N ARG A 94 -15.73 -6.88 -3.40
CA ARG A 94 -15.14 -8.17 -3.82
C ARG A 94 -13.91 -7.97 -4.70
N VAL A 95 -14.00 -7.08 -5.68
CA VAL A 95 -12.87 -6.75 -6.55
C VAL A 95 -11.70 -6.24 -5.71
N GLU A 96 -11.92 -5.23 -4.86
CA GLU A 96 -10.87 -4.68 -3.98
C GLU A 96 -10.21 -5.76 -3.11
N ARG A 97 -11.01 -6.67 -2.56
CA ARG A 97 -10.49 -7.80 -1.77
C ARG A 97 -9.65 -8.75 -2.61
N LEU A 98 -10.09 -9.13 -3.81
CA LEU A 98 -9.31 -9.98 -4.70
C LEU A 98 -8.02 -9.32 -5.17
N GLU A 99 -8.04 -8.01 -5.42
CA GLU A 99 -6.83 -7.26 -5.79
C GLU A 99 -5.82 -7.23 -4.64
N ALA A 100 -6.28 -7.04 -3.41
CA ALA A 100 -5.42 -7.14 -2.23
C ALA A 100 -4.81 -8.54 -2.09
N LEU A 101 -5.63 -9.60 -2.23
CA LEU A 101 -5.15 -10.98 -2.20
C LEU A 101 -4.15 -11.28 -3.32
N TRP A 102 -4.42 -10.82 -4.53
CA TRP A 102 -3.54 -10.98 -5.68
C TRP A 102 -2.21 -10.25 -5.48
N SER A 103 -2.23 -9.02 -4.96
CA SER A 103 -1.03 -8.26 -4.62
C SER A 103 -0.15 -8.98 -3.59
N ILE A 104 -0.78 -9.52 -2.53
CA ILE A 104 -0.08 -10.33 -1.52
C ILE A 104 0.52 -11.59 -2.16
N ASN A 105 -0.25 -12.30 -2.98
CA ASN A 105 0.22 -13.51 -3.65
C ASN A 105 1.42 -13.22 -4.57
N LYS A 106 1.33 -12.16 -5.38
CA LYS A 106 2.42 -11.72 -6.27
C LYS A 106 3.69 -11.42 -5.50
N ARG A 107 3.59 -10.65 -4.40
CA ARG A 107 4.74 -10.37 -3.51
C ARG A 107 5.32 -11.65 -2.92
N ARG A 108 4.48 -12.55 -2.39
CA ARG A 108 4.93 -13.84 -1.83
C ARG A 108 5.62 -14.71 -2.89
N ARG A 109 5.10 -14.75 -4.11
CA ARG A 109 5.70 -15.50 -5.22
C ARG A 109 7.04 -14.90 -5.65
N GLU A 110 7.13 -13.58 -5.73
CA GLU A 110 8.37 -12.87 -6.03
C GLU A 110 9.44 -13.14 -4.96
N THR A 111 9.10 -12.98 -3.67
CA THR A 111 9.98 -13.30 -2.56
C THR A 111 10.43 -14.75 -2.60
N ARG A 112 9.49 -15.69 -2.79
CA ARG A 112 9.81 -17.13 -2.91
C ARG A 112 10.74 -17.40 -4.08
N GLY A 113 10.53 -16.77 -5.23
CA GLY A 113 11.40 -16.89 -6.40
C GLY A 113 12.82 -16.42 -6.09
N LYS A 114 12.97 -15.27 -5.42
CA LYS A 114 14.28 -14.76 -4.98
C LYS A 114 14.97 -15.71 -4.00
N ILE A 115 14.22 -16.29 -3.05
CA ILE A 115 14.75 -17.27 -2.10
C ILE A 115 15.20 -18.55 -2.81
N ILE A 116 14.41 -19.08 -3.75
CA ILE A 116 14.74 -20.31 -4.49
C ILE A 116 15.99 -20.08 -5.35
N ILE A 117 16.03 -18.99 -6.13
CA ILE A 117 17.18 -18.68 -6.99
C ILE A 117 18.41 -18.39 -6.14
N GLY A 118 18.28 -17.56 -5.10
CA GLY A 118 19.38 -17.25 -4.18
C GLY A 118 19.91 -18.50 -3.50
N GLY A 119 19.04 -19.32 -2.90
CA GLY A 119 19.43 -20.56 -2.24
C GLY A 119 20.15 -21.54 -3.17
N ALA A 120 19.71 -21.68 -4.42
CA ALA A 120 20.40 -22.51 -5.41
C ALA A 120 21.80 -21.98 -5.76
N LEU A 121 21.94 -20.66 -5.98
CA LEU A 121 23.24 -20.04 -6.26
C LEU A 121 24.20 -20.12 -5.06
N LEU A 122 23.69 -19.98 -3.85
CA LEU A 122 24.49 -20.09 -2.63
C LEU A 122 24.95 -21.52 -2.37
N ALA A 123 24.10 -22.52 -2.64
CA ALA A 123 24.48 -23.92 -2.56
C ALA A 123 25.62 -24.25 -3.55
N GLU A 124 25.46 -23.84 -4.82
CA GLU A 124 26.50 -24.03 -5.85
C GLU A 124 27.82 -23.33 -5.48
N ALA A 125 27.76 -22.09 -4.97
CA ALA A 125 28.95 -21.37 -4.53
C ALA A 125 29.63 -22.03 -3.33
N GLY A 126 28.85 -22.62 -2.42
CA GLY A 126 29.37 -23.38 -1.29
C GLY A 126 30.07 -24.66 -1.72
N ASP A 127 29.45 -25.43 -2.61
CA ASP A 127 30.03 -26.67 -3.16
C ASP A 127 31.34 -26.37 -3.92
N ALA A 128 31.34 -25.35 -4.78
CA ALA A 128 32.55 -24.91 -5.50
C ALA A 128 33.66 -24.44 -4.55
N HIS A 129 33.31 -23.70 -3.47
CA HIS A 129 34.26 -23.29 -2.44
C HIS A 129 34.92 -24.49 -1.75
N PHE A 130 34.16 -25.53 -1.43
CA PHE A 130 34.72 -26.78 -0.86
C PHE A 130 35.67 -27.49 -1.82
N GLU A 131 35.45 -27.37 -3.12
CA GLU A 131 36.32 -27.88 -4.18
C GLU A 131 37.53 -26.98 -4.45
N GLY A 132 37.59 -25.80 -3.83
CA GLY A 132 38.65 -24.80 -3.99
C GLY A 132 38.48 -23.87 -5.18
N ASP A 133 37.29 -23.82 -5.78
CA ASP A 133 36.92 -22.86 -6.83
C ASP A 133 36.06 -21.71 -6.27
N ASP A 134 36.74 -20.60 -5.97
CA ASP A 134 36.10 -19.40 -5.43
C ASP A 134 35.56 -18.44 -6.49
N GLU A 135 35.60 -18.78 -7.79
CA GLU A 135 35.25 -17.82 -8.84
C GLU A 135 33.78 -17.36 -8.75
N LEU A 136 32.86 -18.27 -8.43
CA LEU A 136 31.45 -17.93 -8.26
C LEU A 136 31.24 -17.11 -6.99
N LEU A 137 31.85 -17.51 -5.87
CA LEU A 137 31.73 -16.82 -4.59
C LEU A 137 32.28 -15.38 -4.68
N ALA A 138 33.45 -15.20 -5.29
CA ALA A 138 34.05 -13.89 -5.51
C ALA A 138 33.14 -12.98 -6.36
N ARG A 139 32.52 -13.51 -7.42
CA ARG A 139 31.54 -12.77 -8.23
C ARG A 139 30.30 -12.39 -7.43
N LEU A 140 29.80 -13.28 -6.57
CA LEU A 140 28.67 -12.97 -5.69
C LEU A 140 29.02 -11.85 -4.70
N VAL A 141 30.18 -11.90 -4.06
CA VAL A 141 30.67 -10.85 -3.15
C VAL A 141 30.76 -9.50 -3.85
N ASP A 142 31.32 -9.43 -5.06
CA ASP A 142 31.39 -8.20 -5.85
C ASP A 142 30.00 -7.66 -6.25
N ILE A 143 29.05 -8.54 -6.57
CA ILE A 143 27.66 -8.14 -6.83
C ILE A 143 27.02 -7.58 -5.55
N LEU A 144 27.22 -8.23 -4.41
CA LEU A 144 26.67 -7.82 -3.13
C LEU A 144 27.25 -6.47 -2.66
N ASP A 145 28.55 -6.25 -2.84
CA ASP A 145 29.17 -4.96 -2.53
C ASP A 145 28.60 -3.80 -3.38
N ARG A 146 28.19 -4.08 -4.63
CA ARG A 146 27.56 -3.06 -5.49
C ARG A 146 26.07 -2.87 -5.27
N ARG A 147 25.37 -3.83 -4.67
CA ARG A 147 23.90 -3.88 -4.62
C ARG A 147 23.31 -3.76 -3.22
N VAL A 148 24.05 -4.13 -2.18
CA VAL A 148 23.60 -4.06 -0.80
C VAL A 148 24.20 -2.81 -0.18
N GLU A 149 23.37 -1.91 0.33
CA GLU A 149 23.83 -0.63 0.89
C GLU A 149 23.87 -0.65 2.42
N ARG A 150 22.89 -1.31 3.04
CA ARG A 150 22.71 -1.28 4.49
C ARG A 150 23.76 -2.13 5.21
N VAL A 151 24.31 -1.57 6.28
CA VAL A 151 25.34 -2.22 7.12
C VAL A 151 24.82 -3.53 7.70
N ARG A 152 23.58 -3.53 8.21
CA ARG A 152 22.95 -4.72 8.82
C ARG A 152 22.75 -5.86 7.82
N ASP A 153 22.34 -5.53 6.59
CA ASP A 153 22.12 -6.52 5.54
C ASP A 153 23.45 -7.11 5.08
N ARG A 154 24.50 -6.27 4.94
CA ARG A 154 25.87 -6.72 4.63
C ARG A 154 26.43 -7.64 5.70
N LEU A 155 26.26 -7.31 6.97
CA LEU A 155 26.67 -8.15 8.09
C LEU A 155 25.99 -9.52 8.04
N THR A 156 24.66 -9.53 7.85
CA THR A 156 23.88 -10.76 7.72
C THR A 156 24.39 -11.63 6.57
N VAL A 157 24.68 -11.02 5.41
CA VAL A 157 25.20 -11.73 4.24
C VAL A 157 26.61 -12.29 4.49
N ARG A 158 27.48 -11.51 5.15
CA ARG A 158 28.83 -11.95 5.50
C ARG A 158 28.80 -13.20 6.39
N GLU A 159 27.96 -13.18 7.42
CA GLU A 159 27.76 -14.32 8.33
C GLU A 159 27.18 -15.54 7.60
N LEU A 160 26.18 -15.34 6.73
CA LEU A 160 25.55 -16.42 5.95
C LEU A 160 26.52 -17.12 4.98
N LEU A 161 27.51 -16.40 4.46
CA LEU A 161 28.48 -16.93 3.50
C LEU A 161 29.75 -17.46 4.18
N GLY A 162 29.80 -17.53 5.51
CA GLY A 162 30.98 -18.04 6.23
C GLY A 162 32.11 -17.03 6.35
N ASP A 163 31.78 -15.78 6.68
CA ASP A 163 32.73 -14.67 6.90
C ASP A 163 33.58 -14.32 5.66
N VAL A 164 32.93 -14.33 4.50
CA VAL A 164 33.53 -13.84 3.24
C VAL A 164 34.06 -12.41 3.35
N PRO A 165 35.06 -12.01 2.55
CA PRO A 165 35.66 -10.69 2.59
C PRO A 165 34.74 -9.61 1.96
N LEU A 166 33.56 -9.39 2.55
CA LEU A 166 32.60 -8.35 2.17
C LEU A 166 32.70 -7.17 3.15
N PRO A 167 33.08 -5.96 2.67
CA PRO A 167 33.05 -4.75 3.50
C PRO A 167 31.66 -4.45 4.05
N LEU A 168 31.56 -3.97 5.29
CA LEU A 168 30.26 -3.66 5.91
C LEU A 168 29.60 -2.37 5.39
N ARG A 169 30.33 -1.57 4.62
CA ARG A 169 29.81 -0.39 3.91
C ARG A 169 30.51 -0.28 2.54
N PRO A 170 29.86 0.33 1.52
CA PRO A 170 30.48 0.52 0.22
C PRO A 170 31.84 1.23 0.33
N GLY A 171 32.91 0.61 -0.18
CA GLY A 171 34.28 1.14 -0.10
C GLY A 171 34.88 1.18 1.31
N GLY A 172 34.30 0.47 2.28
CA GLY A 172 34.84 0.29 3.63
C GLY A 172 35.97 -0.75 3.70
N ASP A 173 36.54 -0.90 4.89
CA ASP A 173 37.49 -1.99 5.17
C ASP A 173 36.71 -3.29 5.41
N VAL A 174 37.24 -4.42 4.92
CA VAL A 174 36.70 -5.76 5.13
C VAL A 174 36.70 -6.13 6.62
N ASN A 175 37.70 -5.65 7.36
CA ASN A 175 37.88 -5.96 8.78
C ASN A 175 37.21 -4.95 9.73
N GLU A 176 36.45 -3.99 9.19
CA GLU A 176 35.70 -3.03 9.99
C GLU A 176 34.63 -3.74 10.85
N ASP A 177 34.51 -3.33 12.11
CA ASP A 177 33.48 -3.84 13.00
C ASP A 177 32.11 -3.17 12.73
N ALA A 178 31.03 -3.83 13.15
CA ALA A 178 29.67 -3.38 12.87
C ALA A 178 29.33 -2.03 13.53
N GLN A 179 29.88 -1.73 14.70
CA GLN A 179 29.60 -0.49 15.41
C GLN A 179 30.25 0.69 14.69
N SER A 180 31.51 0.55 14.32
CA SER A 180 32.25 1.54 13.52
C SER A 180 31.58 1.78 12.17
N ALA A 181 31.17 0.72 11.47
CA ALA A 181 30.48 0.82 10.20
C ALA A 181 29.12 1.54 10.31
N LEU A 182 28.32 1.25 11.36
CA LEU A 182 27.04 1.92 11.60
C LEU A 182 27.21 3.41 11.92
N GLN A 183 28.20 3.76 12.74
CA GLN A 183 28.53 5.15 13.05
C GLN A 183 28.95 5.92 11.78
N ALA A 184 29.79 5.31 10.94
CA ALA A 184 30.27 5.91 9.71
C ALA A 184 29.17 6.04 8.63
N ALA A 185 28.25 5.07 8.57
CA ALA A 185 27.11 5.11 7.66
C ALA A 185 26.06 6.16 8.05
N GLY A 186 26.16 6.73 9.26
CA GLY A 186 25.25 7.75 9.73
C GLY A 186 23.81 7.26 9.86
N GLU A 187 23.59 5.97 10.11
CA GLU A 187 22.28 5.49 10.56
C GLU A 187 22.12 5.93 12.02
N PRO A 188 21.36 7.01 12.32
CA PRO A 188 21.18 7.40 13.70
C PRO A 188 20.44 6.25 14.39
N LEU A 189 21.04 5.73 15.46
CA LEU A 189 20.28 4.91 16.39
C LEU A 189 19.10 5.77 16.87
N PRO A 190 17.89 5.19 16.98
CA PRO A 190 16.80 5.89 17.62
C PRO A 190 17.29 6.37 18.99
N ASP A 191 17.05 7.63 19.31
CA ASP A 191 17.34 8.14 20.63
C ASP A 191 16.34 7.50 21.60
N PHE A 192 16.76 6.39 22.20
CA PHE A 192 15.93 5.59 23.09
C PHE A 192 15.50 6.39 24.32
N ASP A 193 16.30 7.38 24.74
CA ASP A 193 15.96 8.25 25.86
C ASP A 193 14.84 9.20 25.44
N LEU A 194 14.93 9.84 24.27
CA LEU A 194 13.82 10.63 23.72
C LEU A 194 12.56 9.80 23.45
N MET A 195 12.71 8.56 22.99
CA MET A 195 11.58 7.67 22.77
C MET A 195 10.90 7.30 24.10
N ALA A 196 11.68 6.95 25.13
CA ALA A 196 11.17 6.67 26.47
C ALA A 196 10.51 7.90 27.09
N GLU A 197 11.14 9.07 27.01
CA GLU A 197 10.57 10.34 27.46
C GLU A 197 9.26 10.67 26.74
N SER A 198 9.20 10.45 25.41
CA SER A 198 7.98 10.71 24.63
C SER A 198 6.84 9.74 24.96
N ALA A 199 7.15 8.47 25.25
CA ALA A 199 6.16 7.48 25.67
C ALA A 199 5.61 7.81 27.06
N LEU A 200 6.49 8.16 28.00
CA LEU A 200 6.11 8.60 29.35
C LEU A 200 5.32 9.92 29.31
N ALA A 201 5.66 10.84 28.40
CA ALA A 201 4.92 12.09 28.21
C ALA A 201 3.54 11.88 27.57
N GLN A 202 3.34 10.83 26.77
CA GLN A 202 2.03 10.43 26.24
C GLN A 202 1.14 9.80 27.33
N GLU A 203 1.72 9.09 28.29
CA GLU A 203 1.00 8.51 29.44
C GLU A 203 0.64 9.54 30.52
N ALA A 204 1.32 10.68 30.58
CA ALA A 204 1.02 11.77 31.53
C ALA A 204 -0.35 12.45 31.32
N GLY A 205 -1.14 12.05 30.32
CA GLY A 205 -2.45 12.60 29.97
C GLY A 205 -3.66 11.88 30.59
N GLY A 206 -3.49 10.77 31.28
CA GLY A 206 -4.58 10.09 31.98
C GLY A 206 -4.13 8.79 32.60
N GLU A 207 -4.33 8.64 33.91
CA GLU A 207 -4.19 7.36 34.61
C GLU A 207 -5.14 6.35 33.96
N LEU A 208 -4.62 5.52 33.04
CA LEU A 208 -5.34 4.38 32.50
C LEU A 208 -5.72 3.48 33.67
N LEU A 209 -7.03 3.30 33.88
CA LEU A 209 -7.52 2.41 34.92
C LEU A 209 -7.38 0.96 34.45
N PRO A 210 -7.04 0.01 35.33
CA PRO A 210 -7.02 -1.41 34.99
C PRO A 210 -8.28 -1.89 34.26
N SER A 211 -9.47 -1.38 34.64
CA SER A 211 -10.75 -1.68 33.97
C SER A 211 -10.88 -1.18 32.53
N GLU A 212 -10.11 -0.17 32.13
CA GLU A 212 -10.10 0.37 30.76
C GLU A 212 -9.29 -0.50 29.81
N VAL A 213 -8.38 -1.32 30.33
CA VAL A 213 -7.63 -2.32 29.57
C VAL A 213 -8.41 -3.62 29.46
N ASP A 214 -8.99 -4.09 30.58
CA ASP A 214 -9.84 -5.28 30.61
C ASP A 214 -10.86 -5.19 31.77
N PRO A 215 -12.18 -5.34 31.49
CA PRO A 215 -13.23 -5.25 32.49
C PRO A 215 -13.07 -6.20 33.69
N ASP A 216 -12.35 -7.31 33.51
CA ASP A 216 -12.14 -8.31 34.57
C ASP A 216 -11.23 -7.80 35.70
N TYR A 217 -10.51 -6.68 35.52
CA TYR A 217 -9.66 -6.06 36.55
C TYR A 217 -10.29 -4.84 37.25
N ALA A 218 -11.60 -4.65 37.14
CA ALA A 218 -12.29 -3.50 37.73
C ALA A 218 -12.20 -3.43 39.26
N ASP A 219 -11.85 -4.53 39.93
CA ASP A 219 -11.60 -4.58 41.37
C ASP A 219 -10.29 -3.90 41.79
N LEU A 220 -9.36 -3.67 40.86
CA LEU A 220 -8.06 -3.04 41.10
C LEU A 220 -8.07 -1.51 40.95
N ASP A 221 -9.06 -0.94 40.26
CA ASP A 221 -9.22 0.51 40.05
C ASP A 221 -9.19 1.34 41.35
N PRO A 222 -9.82 0.92 42.48
CA PRO A 222 -9.81 1.71 43.71
C PRO A 222 -8.42 1.82 44.34
N ALA A 223 -7.58 0.79 44.16
CA ALA A 223 -6.20 0.79 44.64
C ALA A 223 -5.29 1.60 43.70
N TRP A 224 -5.61 1.62 42.41
CA TRP A 224 -4.84 2.35 41.38
C TRP A 224 -4.96 3.87 41.50
N ARG A 225 -6.13 4.37 41.92
CA ARG A 225 -6.38 5.81 42.16
C ARG A 225 -5.82 6.36 43.48
N ALA A 226 -5.24 5.50 44.33
CA ALA A 226 -4.80 5.86 45.68
C ALA A 226 -3.27 6.02 45.82
N ALA A 227 -2.52 5.81 44.73
CA ALA A 227 -1.07 6.01 44.62
C ALA A 227 -0.76 7.36 43.96
#